data_AF-A0A9W8A0I5-F1
#
_entry.id   AF-A0A9W8A0I5-F1
#
_cell.length_a   1.000
_cell.length_b   1.000
_cell.length_c   1.000
_cell.angle_alpha   90.00
_cell.angle_beta   90.00
_cell.angle_gamma   90.00
#
_symmetry.space_group_name_H-M   'P 1'
#
loop_
_entity.id
_entity.type
_entity.pdbx_description
1 polymer ?
#
loop_
_entity_poly.entity_id
_entity_poly.type
_entity_poly.pdbx_seq_one_letter_code
_entity_poly.pdbx_strand_id
1 'polypeptide(L)'
;MSDPTLSPKGQALASRKSKTLFPEKLYCILESEEHMDCIWWNDKGTGFCVDRSRINHSTFLANHFKTDKKESFERQLRGYDFKLLIDNRKSKDRGKLNAGYSHPCFIRGSPHLLSQVKNLGNYRKTKMRQEAKKAKSQLLVQTAPTIFSSSPDMNRKCDRP
;
A
#
# COMPACT_ATOMS: atom_id res chain seq x y z
N MET A 1 0.96 -47.15 9.06
CA MET A 1 0.19 -46.64 7.89
C MET A 1 -0.89 -45.74 8.44
N SER A 2 -1.04 -44.45 8.16
CA SER A 2 -0.24 -43.38 7.55
C SER A 2 -0.95 -42.11 8.05
N ASP A 3 -0.22 -41.11 8.53
CA ASP A 3 -0.78 -39.77 8.77
C ASP A 3 -1.48 -39.24 7.51
N PRO A 4 -2.57 -38.47 7.66
CA PRO A 4 -2.54 -37.18 6.99
C PRO A 4 -3.25 -36.03 7.73
N THR A 5 -2.53 -34.91 7.73
CA THR A 5 -3.02 -33.56 7.39
C THR A 5 -3.58 -32.69 8.52
N LEU A 6 -2.63 -31.97 9.12
CA LEU A 6 -2.72 -30.58 9.57
C LEU A 6 -3.72 -29.75 8.75
N SER A 7 -4.82 -29.35 9.37
CA SER A 7 -5.61 -28.19 8.95
C SER A 7 -5.35 -27.07 9.97
N PRO A 8 -4.58 -26.02 9.63
CA PRO A 8 -4.51 -24.85 10.46
C PRO A 8 -5.84 -24.10 10.34
N LYS A 9 -6.63 -24.20 11.42
CA LYS A 9 -7.83 -23.40 11.67
C LYS A 9 -7.59 -21.97 11.21
N GLY A 10 -8.34 -21.56 10.19
CA GLY A 10 -8.41 -20.18 9.72
C GLY A 10 -8.75 -19.28 10.90
N GLN A 11 -7.79 -18.46 11.31
CA GLN A 11 -7.99 -17.46 12.34
C GLN A 11 -8.95 -16.41 11.76
N ALA A 12 -10.19 -16.48 12.22
CA ALA A 12 -11.19 -15.45 12.04
C ALA A 12 -10.72 -14.17 12.75
N LEU A 13 -10.11 -13.25 12.00
CA LEU A 13 -9.76 -11.92 12.49
C LEU A 13 -10.91 -10.97 12.16
N ALA A 14 -11.99 -11.03 12.94
CA ALA A 14 -13.08 -10.07 12.87
C ALA A 14 -13.02 -9.05 14.02
N SER A 15 -13.06 -7.78 13.63
CA SER A 15 -13.60 -6.64 14.37
C SER A 15 -12.68 -5.89 15.34
N ARG A 16 -11.90 -4.97 14.78
CA ARG A 16 -11.98 -3.55 15.17
C ARG A 16 -12.06 -2.72 13.88
N LYS A 17 -12.94 -1.71 13.83
CA LYS A 17 -13.09 -0.77 12.70
C LYS A 17 -11.87 0.15 12.58
N SER A 18 -10.67 -0.41 12.43
CA SER A 18 -9.57 0.26 11.74
C SER A 18 -9.92 0.31 10.26
N LYS A 19 -9.50 1.35 9.54
CA LYS A 19 -9.59 1.36 8.07
C LYS A 19 -8.79 0.16 7.56
N THR A 20 -9.46 -0.96 7.28
CA THR A 20 -8.86 -2.17 6.71
C THR A 20 -8.09 -1.75 5.48
N LEU A 21 -6.80 -2.08 5.41
CA LEU A 21 -5.99 -1.69 4.27
C LEU A 21 -6.54 -2.39 3.01
N PHE A 22 -6.41 -1.74 1.86
CA PHE A 22 -6.92 -2.30 0.60
C PHE A 22 -6.46 -3.76 0.35
N PRO A 23 -5.18 -4.14 0.59
CA PRO A 23 -4.75 -5.53 0.44
C PRO A 23 -5.44 -6.51 1.39
N GLU A 24 -5.67 -6.12 2.64
CA GLU A 24 -6.39 -6.95 3.62
C GLU A 24 -7.83 -7.18 3.17
N LYS A 25 -8.51 -6.12 2.74
CA LYS A 25 -9.88 -6.23 2.24
C LYS A 25 -9.95 -7.11 0.99
N LEU A 26 -9.01 -6.93 0.05
CA LEU A 26 -8.93 -7.75 -1.16
C LEU A 26 -8.68 -9.23 -0.83
N TYR A 27 -7.82 -9.52 0.15
CA TYR A 27 -7.56 -10.88 0.61
C TYR A 27 -8.83 -11.54 1.17
N CYS A 28 -9.56 -10.86 2.07
CA CYS A 28 -10.80 -11.40 2.64
C CYS A 28 -11.86 -11.68 1.56
N ILE A 29 -11.93 -10.81 0.56
CA ILE A 29 -12.84 -10.98 -0.57
C ILE A 29 -12.48 -12.22 -1.40
N LEU A 30 -11.19 -12.44 -1.67
CA LEU A 30 -10.71 -13.58 -2.44
C LEU A 30 -10.86 -14.92 -1.71
N GLU A 31 -10.94 -14.89 -0.37
CA GLU A 31 -11.23 -16.09 0.41
C GLU A 31 -12.74 -16.41 0.45
N SER A 32 -13.60 -15.46 0.10
CA SER A 32 -15.03 -15.71 -0.04
C SER A 32 -15.35 -16.35 -1.39
N GLU A 33 -16.08 -17.45 -1.36
CA GLU A 33 -16.55 -18.13 -2.59
C GLU A 33 -17.67 -17.35 -3.32
N GLU A 34 -18.28 -16.37 -2.65
CA GLU A 34 -19.39 -15.56 -3.17
C GLU A 34 -19.04 -14.78 -4.45
N HIS A 35 -17.75 -14.52 -4.69
CA HIS A 35 -17.30 -13.65 -5.77
C HIS A 35 -16.42 -14.36 -6.81
N MET A 36 -16.33 -15.69 -6.77
CA MET A 36 -15.47 -16.47 -7.68
C MET A 36 -15.79 -16.26 -9.16
N ASP A 37 -17.02 -15.85 -9.49
CA ASP A 37 -17.43 -15.53 -10.87
C ASP A 37 -16.71 -14.29 -11.44
N CYS A 38 -16.24 -13.38 -10.59
CA CYS A 38 -15.63 -12.12 -11.00
C CYS A 38 -14.17 -11.98 -10.55
N ILE A 39 -13.80 -12.58 -9.41
CA ILE A 39 -12.45 -12.52 -8.87
C ILE A 39 -12.11 -13.81 -8.11
N TRP A 40 -10.96 -14.41 -8.39
CA TRP A 40 -10.55 -15.67 -7.77
C TRP A 40 -9.04 -15.79 -7.66
N TRP A 41 -8.56 -16.62 -6.72
CA TRP A 41 -7.13 -16.95 -6.61
C TRP A 41 -6.63 -17.70 -7.85
N ASN A 42 -5.37 -17.48 -8.23
CA ASN A 42 -4.71 -18.36 -9.19
C ASN A 42 -4.42 -19.74 -8.57
N ASP A 43 -4.18 -20.76 -9.38
CA ASP A 43 -3.93 -22.13 -8.92
C ASP A 43 -2.76 -22.23 -7.93
N LYS A 44 -1.78 -21.32 -8.05
CA LYS A 44 -0.60 -21.27 -7.18
C LYS A 44 -0.81 -20.48 -5.88
N GLY A 45 -1.92 -19.76 -5.73
CA GLY A 45 -2.17 -18.83 -4.62
C GLY A 45 -1.21 -17.63 -4.53
N THR A 46 -0.35 -17.39 -5.53
CA THR A 46 0.64 -16.29 -5.58
C THR A 46 0.10 -15.01 -6.23
N GLY A 47 -1.18 -15.02 -6.59
CA GLY A 47 -1.86 -13.95 -7.30
C GLY A 47 -3.32 -14.29 -7.50
N PHE A 48 -4.03 -13.42 -8.19
CA PHE A 48 -5.46 -13.58 -8.43
C PHE A 48 -5.81 -13.17 -9.86
N CYS A 49 -6.94 -13.66 -10.33
CA CYS A 49 -7.51 -13.37 -11.62
C CYS A 49 -8.81 -12.58 -11.44
N VAL A 50 -9.07 -11.66 -12.36
CA VAL A 50 -10.26 -10.81 -12.41
C VAL A 50 -10.88 -10.92 -13.79
N ASP A 51 -12.19 -11.17 -13.86
CA ASP A 51 -12.97 -10.95 -15.07
C ASP A 51 -13.37 -9.47 -15.15
N ARG A 52 -12.72 -8.72 -16.05
CA ARG A 52 -12.99 -7.28 -16.21
C ARG A 52 -14.38 -6.99 -16.78
N SER A 53 -15.05 -7.96 -17.40
CA SER A 53 -16.42 -7.78 -17.86
C SER A 53 -17.39 -7.83 -16.69
N ARG A 54 -17.23 -8.80 -15.79
CA ARG A 54 -18.17 -9.03 -14.67
C ARG A 54 -17.96 -8.13 -13.46
N ILE A 55 -16.74 -7.63 -13.26
CA ILE A 55 -16.42 -6.79 -12.09
C ILE A 55 -17.29 -5.52 -11.99
N ASN A 56 -17.82 -5.04 -13.12
CA ASN A 56 -18.72 -3.90 -13.18
C ASN A 56 -20.18 -4.25 -12.84
N HIS A 57 -20.62 -5.48 -13.11
CA HIS A 57 -22.04 -5.87 -13.02
C HIS A 57 -22.42 -6.46 -11.66
N SER A 58 -21.47 -7.08 -10.96
CA SER A 58 -21.77 -7.93 -9.81
C SER A 58 -22.09 -7.17 -8.51
N THR A 59 -22.32 -5.85 -8.53
CA THR A 59 -22.34 -4.96 -7.33
C THR A 59 -21.10 -5.04 -6.43
N PHE A 60 -20.14 -5.90 -6.77
CA PHE A 60 -18.89 -6.17 -6.07
C PHE A 60 -18.15 -4.89 -5.71
N LEU A 61 -17.94 -4.02 -6.70
CA LEU A 61 -17.22 -2.77 -6.52
C LEU A 61 -17.95 -1.84 -5.55
N ALA A 62 -19.27 -1.71 -5.64
CA ALA A 62 -20.06 -0.86 -4.75
C ALA A 62 -20.18 -1.43 -3.32
N ASN A 63 -20.27 -2.75 -3.16
CA ASN A 63 -20.40 -3.41 -1.85
C ASN A 63 -19.06 -3.41 -1.09
N HIS A 64 -17.95 -3.58 -1.82
CA HIS A 64 -16.64 -3.74 -1.20
C HIS A 64 -15.75 -2.51 -1.29
N PHE A 65 -15.95 -1.65 -2.28
CA PHE A 65 -15.16 -0.43 -2.44
C PHE A 65 -16.08 0.79 -2.46
N LYS A 66 -15.54 1.95 -2.12
CA LYS A 66 -16.30 3.22 -2.17
C LYS A 66 -16.45 3.74 -3.61
N THR A 67 -16.32 2.86 -4.59
CA THR A 67 -16.23 3.19 -6.01
C THR A 67 -16.89 2.07 -6.80
N ASP A 68 -17.70 2.44 -7.76
CA ASP A 68 -18.36 1.58 -8.74
C ASP A 68 -17.50 1.34 -10.00
N LYS A 69 -16.44 2.14 -10.20
CA LYS A 69 -15.59 2.09 -11.39
C LYS A 69 -14.41 1.12 -11.23
N LYS A 70 -14.25 0.19 -12.18
CA LYS A 70 -13.08 -0.72 -12.24
C LYS A 70 -11.74 0.01 -12.33
N GLU A 71 -11.71 1.20 -12.94
CA GLU A 71 -10.48 1.99 -13.06
C GLU A 71 -9.94 2.41 -11.70
N SER A 72 -10.84 2.66 -10.73
CA SER A 72 -10.44 2.98 -9.35
C SER A 72 -9.84 1.76 -8.65
N PHE A 73 -10.40 0.58 -8.89
CA PHE A 73 -9.86 -0.68 -8.39
C PHE A 73 -8.48 -0.99 -9.00
N GLU A 74 -8.32 -0.90 -10.32
CA GLU A 74 -7.03 -1.09 -10.99
C GLU A 74 -5.98 -0.05 -10.55
N ARG A 75 -6.40 1.18 -10.24
CA ARG A 75 -5.52 2.21 -9.66
C ARG A 75 -5.03 1.82 -8.28
N GLN A 76 -5.88 1.24 -7.42
CA GLN A 76 -5.43 0.72 -6.12
C GLN A 76 -4.39 -0.38 -6.34
N LEU A 77 -4.65 -1.35 -7.23
CA LEU A 77 -3.67 -2.39 -7.56
C LEU A 77 -2.32 -1.82 -7.99
N ARG A 78 -2.31 -0.85 -8.91
CA ARG A 78 -1.08 -0.16 -9.33
C ARG A 78 -0.40 0.58 -8.18
N GLY A 79 -1.18 1.18 -7.28
CA GLY A 79 -0.68 1.89 -6.10
C GLY A 79 0.03 0.98 -5.10
N TYR A 80 -0.38 -0.27 -4.98
CA TYR A 80 0.25 -1.30 -4.14
C TYR A 80 1.26 -2.17 -4.90
N ASP A 81 1.65 -1.76 -6.10
CA ASP A 81 2.62 -2.44 -6.97
C ASP A 81 2.26 -3.87 -7.39
N PHE A 82 0.97 -4.19 -7.49
CA PHE A 82 0.53 -5.44 -8.10
C PHE A 82 0.92 -5.46 -9.59
N LYS A 83 1.64 -6.51 -10.02
CA LYS A 83 2.06 -6.70 -11.40
C LYS A 83 0.97 -7.42 -12.19
N LEU A 84 0.71 -6.94 -13.40
CA LEU A 84 -0.20 -7.59 -14.34
C LEU A 84 0.55 -8.77 -14.99
N LEU A 85 0.17 -10.00 -14.66
CA LEU A 85 0.72 -11.23 -15.23
C LEU A 85 0.04 -11.61 -16.54
N ILE A 86 -1.28 -11.47 -16.59
CA ILE A 86 -2.09 -11.90 -17.73
C ILE A 86 -2.99 -10.74 -18.14
N ASP A 87 -3.05 -10.44 -19.43
CA ASP A 87 -3.93 -9.42 -19.98
C ASP A 87 -4.63 -9.93 -21.25
N ASN A 88 -5.81 -10.50 -21.10
CA ASN A 88 -6.58 -11.03 -22.23
C ASN A 88 -7.39 -9.97 -23.00
N ARG A 89 -7.16 -8.67 -22.77
CA ARG A 89 -7.84 -7.61 -23.56
C ARG A 89 -7.60 -7.70 -25.06
N LYS A 90 -6.45 -8.24 -25.46
CA LYS A 90 -6.06 -8.43 -26.85
C LYS A 90 -6.25 -9.87 -27.33
N SER A 91 -6.77 -10.75 -26.48
CA SER A 91 -7.02 -12.12 -26.88
C SER A 91 -8.09 -12.14 -27.97
N LYS A 92 -7.88 -12.98 -28.98
CA LYS A 92 -8.83 -13.19 -30.08
C LYS A 92 -10.14 -13.82 -29.57
N ASP A 93 -10.10 -14.39 -28.37
CA ASP A 93 -11.21 -14.98 -27.66
C ASP A 93 -12.07 -13.89 -27.01
N ARG A 94 -13.07 -13.41 -27.77
CA ARG A 94 -13.87 -12.21 -27.44
C ARG A 94 -14.76 -12.35 -26.19
N GLY A 95 -14.80 -13.53 -25.57
CA GLY A 95 -15.71 -13.85 -24.47
C GLY A 95 -15.13 -13.65 -23.06
N LYS A 96 -13.80 -13.54 -22.87
CA LYS A 96 -13.18 -13.53 -21.53
C LYS A 96 -12.14 -12.42 -21.39
N LEU A 97 -12.56 -11.28 -20.85
CA LEU A 97 -11.67 -10.13 -20.56
C LEU A 97 -10.93 -10.32 -19.22
N ASN A 98 -10.21 -11.43 -19.11
CA ASN A 98 -9.55 -11.81 -17.85
C ASN A 98 -8.21 -11.10 -17.68
N ALA A 99 -7.96 -10.64 -16.47
CA ALA A 99 -6.71 -10.00 -16.05
C ALA A 99 -6.15 -10.70 -14.81
N GLY A 100 -4.91 -11.19 -14.91
CA GLY A 100 -4.20 -11.82 -13.80
C GLY A 100 -3.24 -10.84 -13.14
N TYR A 101 -3.26 -10.76 -11.82
CA TYR A 101 -2.39 -9.90 -11.02
C TYR A 101 -1.62 -10.74 -10.01
N SER A 102 -0.37 -10.35 -9.73
CA SER A 102 0.45 -10.98 -8.68
C SER A 102 1.27 -9.96 -7.92
N HIS A 103 1.56 -10.29 -6.66
CA HIS A 103 2.44 -9.54 -5.81
C HIS A 103 3.20 -10.51 -4.88
N PRO A 104 4.52 -10.35 -4.68
CA PRO A 104 5.34 -11.29 -3.91
C PRO A 104 4.87 -11.53 -2.47
N CYS A 105 4.37 -10.48 -1.81
CA CYS A 105 3.86 -10.54 -0.44
C CYS A 105 2.33 -10.74 -0.36
N PHE A 106 1.68 -11.09 -1.47
CA PHE A 106 0.23 -11.33 -1.52
C PHE A 106 -0.03 -12.80 -1.88
N ILE A 107 -0.02 -13.65 -0.85
CA ILE A 107 -0.06 -15.11 -1.01
C ILE A 107 -1.22 -15.69 -0.20
N ARG A 108 -2.00 -16.58 -0.81
CA ARG A 108 -3.09 -17.31 -0.17
C ARG A 108 -2.57 -18.14 1.01
N GLY A 109 -3.24 -18.06 2.16
CA GLY A 109 -2.85 -18.71 3.41
C GLY A 109 -1.79 -17.98 4.22
N SER A 110 -1.20 -16.88 3.71
CA SER A 110 -0.14 -16.13 4.40
C SER A 110 -0.54 -14.65 4.64
N PRO A 111 -1.58 -14.37 5.44
CA PRO A 111 -2.06 -13.01 5.67
C PRO A 111 -1.04 -12.10 6.39
N HIS A 112 -0.07 -12.66 7.10
CA HIS A 112 1.00 -11.89 7.77
C HIS A 112 1.85 -11.08 6.78
N LEU A 113 1.99 -11.55 5.54
CA LEU A 113 2.72 -10.85 4.47
C LEU A 113 1.98 -9.62 3.94
N LEU A 114 0.67 -9.50 4.17
CA LEU A 114 -0.13 -8.36 3.72
C LEU A 114 0.36 -7.03 4.31
N SER A 115 0.95 -7.07 5.50
CA SER A 115 1.59 -5.91 6.15
C SER A 115 2.75 -5.33 5.34
N GLN A 116 3.38 -6.14 4.47
CA GLN A 116 4.48 -5.74 3.61
C GLN A 116 4.02 -5.13 2.28
N VAL A 117 2.72 -5.25 1.94
CA VAL A 117 2.13 -4.70 0.72
C VAL A 117 1.90 -3.20 0.92
N LYS A 118 2.90 -2.39 0.58
CA LYS A 118 2.90 -0.93 0.80
C LYS A 118 2.32 -0.18 -0.39
N ASN A 119 1.57 0.88 -0.11
CA ASN A 119 1.11 1.80 -1.14
C ASN A 119 2.25 2.74 -1.57
N LEU A 120 2.81 2.54 -2.77
CA LEU A 120 3.90 3.35 -3.33
C LEU A 120 3.54 4.82 -3.48
N GLY A 121 2.31 5.14 -3.86
CA GLY A 121 1.85 6.53 -4.02
C GLY A 121 1.90 7.30 -2.70
N ASN A 122 1.39 6.69 -1.63
CA ASN A 122 1.44 7.26 -0.29
C ASN A 122 2.85 7.22 0.32
N TYR A 123 3.63 6.18 0.01
CA TYR A 123 5.01 6.05 0.46
C TYR A 123 5.89 7.17 -0.09
N ARG A 124 5.82 7.44 -1.41
CA ARG A 124 6.58 8.53 -2.04
C ARG A 124 6.19 9.91 -1.48
N LYS A 125 4.89 10.17 -1.29
CA LYS A 125 4.42 11.44 -0.68
C LYS A 125 4.86 11.58 0.78
N THR A 126 4.76 10.52 1.57
CA THR A 126 5.20 10.52 2.98
C THR A 126 6.70 10.76 3.08
N LYS A 127 7.51 10.10 2.24
CA LYS A 127 8.97 10.28 2.18
C LYS A 127 9.33 11.73 1.85
N MET A 128 8.73 12.30 0.79
CA MET A 128 8.93 13.72 0.44
C MET A 128 8.55 14.68 1.58
N ARG A 129 7.43 14.42 2.28
CA ARG A 129 7.02 15.26 3.43
C ARG A 129 7.99 15.14 4.60
N GLN A 130 8.56 13.96 4.85
CA GLN A 130 9.57 13.75 5.89
C GLN A 130 10.89 14.44 5.53
N GLU A 131 11.34 14.33 4.28
CA GLU A 131 12.54 15.02 3.77
C GLU A 131 12.37 16.54 3.85
N ALA A 132 11.22 17.08 3.45
CA ALA A 132 10.93 18.52 3.57
C ALA A 132 10.89 19.00 5.04
N LYS A 133 10.36 18.19 5.96
CA LYS A 133 10.40 18.49 7.40
C LYS A 133 11.84 18.49 7.92
N LYS A 134 12.66 17.51 7.52
CA LYS A 134 14.08 17.42 7.92
C LYS A 134 14.90 18.61 7.41
N ALA A 135 14.70 19.00 6.15
CA ALA A 135 15.35 20.17 5.56
C ALA A 135 14.96 21.48 6.29
N LYS A 136 13.67 21.66 6.62
CA LYS A 136 13.21 22.81 7.42
C LYS A 136 13.80 22.83 8.83
N SER A 137 13.88 21.68 9.50
CA SER A 137 14.51 21.62 10.84
C SER A 137 16.02 21.90 10.79
N GLN A 138 16.72 21.49 9.72
CA GLN A 138 18.15 21.80 9.57
C GLN A 138 18.38 23.29 9.31
N LEU A 139 17.53 23.94 8.53
CA LEU A 139 17.63 25.38 8.27
C LEU A 139 17.42 26.23 9.54
N LEU A 140 16.51 25.82 10.43
CA LEU A 140 16.24 26.51 11.71
C LEU A 140 17.40 26.42 12.72
N VAL A 141 18.23 25.37 12.66
CA VAL A 141 19.37 25.19 13.58
C VAL A 141 20.58 26.04 13.18
N GLN A 142 20.66 26.48 11.92
CA GLN A 142 21.81 27.21 11.37
C GLN A 142 21.72 28.74 11.53
N THR A 143 20.55 29.27 11.90
CA THR A 143 20.32 30.72 12.07
C THR A 143 20.43 31.21 13.51
N ALA A 144 20.97 30.41 14.44
CA ALA A 144 21.22 30.88 15.80
C ALA A 144 22.41 31.86 15.77
N PRO A 145 22.22 33.17 16.07
CA PRO A 145 23.34 34.08 16.15
C PRO A 145 24.22 33.65 17.32
N THR A 146 25.47 33.32 17.02
CA THR A 146 26.51 33.16 18.04
C THR A 146 26.75 34.56 18.62
N ILE A 147 26.03 34.91 19.69
CA ILE A 147 26.35 36.08 20.52
C ILE A 147 27.63 35.70 21.28
N PHE A 148 28.79 35.91 20.65
CA PHE A 148 30.05 35.89 21.35
C PHE A 148 30.22 37.24 22.04
N SER A 149 29.90 37.25 23.33
CA SER A 149 30.23 38.31 24.26
C SER A 149 31.75 38.43 24.38
N SER A 150 32.31 39.58 24.02
CA SER A 150 33.61 40.01 24.54
C SER A 150 33.69 41.54 24.52
N SER A 151 33.28 42.14 25.64
CA SER A 151 33.72 43.49 26.02
C SER A 151 35.16 43.41 26.53
N PRO A 152 36.07 44.29 26.10
CA PRO A 152 37.24 44.64 26.87
C PRO A 152 37.12 46.07 27.39
N ASP A 153 36.89 46.11 28.69
CA ASP A 153 37.55 46.92 29.72
C ASP A 153 38.23 48.26 29.34
N MET A 154 37.85 49.26 30.12
CA MET A 154 38.38 50.61 30.24
C MET A 154 39.90 50.61 30.47
N ASN A 155 40.66 51.47 29.79
CA ASN A 155 41.66 52.37 30.38
C ASN A 155 42.54 52.98 29.26
N ARG A 156 42.30 54.25 28.91
CA ARG A 156 43.35 55.11 28.33
C ARG A 156 43.39 56.38 29.15
N LYS A 157 44.26 56.38 30.16
CA LYS A 157 44.72 57.59 30.82
C LYS A 157 45.34 58.51 29.77
N CYS A 158 44.83 59.73 29.75
CA CYS A 158 45.42 60.88 29.12
C CYS A 158 46.74 61.20 29.81
N ASP A 159 47.81 61.34 29.05
CA ASP A 159 48.94 62.17 29.45
C ASP A 159 49.48 62.92 28.22
N ARG A 160 49.40 64.24 28.34
CA ARG A 160 50.00 65.33 27.55
C ARG A 160 50.33 66.39 28.62
N PRO A 161 51.40 67.21 28.53
CA PRO A 161 52.16 67.62 27.34
C PRO A 161 53.64 67.24 27.32
#